data_AF-A0A8K0LHP4-F1
#
_entry.id   AF-A0A8K0LHP4-F1
#
_cell.length_a   1.000
_cell.length_b   1.000
_cell.length_c   1.000
_cell.angle_alpha   90.00
_cell.angle_beta   90.00
_cell.angle_gamma   90.00
#
_symmetry.space_group_name_H-M   'P 1'
#
loop_
_entity.id
_entity.type
_entity.pdbx_description
1 polymer ?
#
loop_
_entity_poly.entity_id
_entity_poly.type
_entity_poly.pdbx_seq_one_letter_code
_entity_poly.pdbx_strand_id
1 'polypeptide(L)'
;MSSTTDIGGLTIGYTAIAAIWITPLSILWFITFCLVRRKHDPARVGITWLKVLYPIWILALLFYLVTGGLSLWSWYGDSYYYSSSSERAINEASNYIGTTGYFFNNIANILLPITFVELIGGFFLCWKGPAEPNPIKKFSRLAILAWSGLLLALTIALFGVQLSFNVKYTHVSSSSFSSFYSEETKLVQLDGAVTILFWLTTLPLVGLAAFLVHKMKNLPFLRGGSFLVLACTILNFIRHTIGMAIFVHGTLGNIPLAVRTGSLNSRAVSLVVDPFFNDMLMFVILVILFALGLRKRKGLWLQPPQEFAYPAVAYVPATLYAPGQVPPGQQQPYPAQYQQQPPQMQQQQNLPAYLQVAQQQQQQHPQQQQYQQPQQPQQGSAPQDQHYYLPQGQEHQQPQQQPQPQQQPQPQHVPELQQHAPEQQQPPVTSA
;
A
#
# COMPACT_ATOMS: atom_id res chain seq x y z
N MET A 1 -2.56 28.07 -40.05
CA MET A 1 -3.87 28.10 -39.34
C MET A 1 -4.29 26.68 -38.93
N SER A 2 -3.42 25.92 -38.26
CA SER A 2 -3.63 24.47 -38.00
C SER A 2 -3.19 24.10 -36.59
N SER A 3 -3.52 24.92 -35.59
CA SER A 3 -2.97 24.79 -34.23
C SER A 3 -3.92 25.22 -33.10
N THR A 4 -5.14 25.68 -33.40
CA THR A 4 -6.16 26.05 -32.39
C THR A 4 -7.03 24.86 -31.99
N THR A 5 -7.38 23.98 -32.94
CA THR A 5 -8.12 22.73 -32.70
C THR A 5 -7.43 21.82 -31.70
N ASP A 6 -6.10 21.74 -31.75
CA ASP A 6 -5.32 20.78 -30.98
C ASP A 6 -5.34 21.12 -29.48
N ILE A 7 -5.32 22.41 -29.13
CA ILE A 7 -5.29 22.86 -27.73
C ILE A 7 -6.60 22.53 -27.02
N GLY A 8 -7.74 22.78 -27.68
CA GLY A 8 -9.06 22.44 -27.15
C GLY A 8 -9.19 20.94 -26.92
N GLY A 9 -8.80 20.12 -27.90
CA GLY A 9 -8.78 18.66 -27.78
C GLY A 9 -7.90 18.13 -26.63
N LEU A 10 -6.71 18.70 -26.46
CA LEU A 10 -5.81 18.35 -25.34
C LEU A 10 -6.40 18.73 -23.98
N THR A 11 -7.10 19.87 -23.89
CA THR A 11 -7.77 20.32 -22.65
C THR A 11 -8.99 19.44 -22.33
N ILE A 12 -9.73 18.97 -23.34
CA ILE A 12 -10.78 17.94 -23.15
C ILE A 12 -10.16 16.66 -22.60
N GLY A 13 -9.02 16.21 -23.17
CA GLY A 13 -8.27 15.05 -22.69
C GLY A 13 -7.86 15.18 -21.23
N TYR A 14 -7.21 16.29 -20.86
CA TYR A 14 -6.85 16.61 -19.47
C TYR A 14 -8.05 16.52 -18.51
N THR A 15 -9.15 17.18 -18.87
CA THR A 15 -10.37 17.25 -18.05
C THR A 15 -11.01 15.86 -17.88
N ALA A 16 -11.03 15.06 -18.94
CA ALA A 16 -11.55 13.69 -18.91
C ALA A 16 -10.68 12.74 -18.07
N ILE A 17 -9.35 12.88 -18.14
CA ILE A 17 -8.41 12.11 -17.31
C ILE A 17 -8.60 12.43 -15.83
N ALA A 18 -8.76 13.71 -15.46
CA ALA A 18 -9.05 14.07 -14.07
C ALA A 18 -10.41 13.49 -13.60
N ALA A 19 -11.45 13.57 -14.45
CA ALA A 19 -12.80 13.14 -14.11
C ALA A 19 -12.94 11.61 -13.90
N ILE A 20 -12.33 10.79 -14.77
CA ILE A 20 -12.60 9.34 -14.83
C ILE A 20 -12.27 8.59 -13.53
N TRP A 21 -11.29 9.09 -12.76
CA TRP A 21 -10.86 8.46 -11.50
C TRP A 21 -11.73 8.85 -10.30
N ILE A 22 -12.43 9.99 -10.32
CA ILE A 22 -13.15 10.55 -9.15
C ILE A 22 -14.22 9.58 -8.64
N THR A 23 -15.05 9.05 -9.53
CA THR A 23 -16.15 8.13 -9.19
C THR A 23 -15.66 6.82 -8.56
N PRO A 24 -14.75 6.03 -9.18
CA PRO A 24 -14.28 4.79 -8.56
C PRO A 24 -13.49 5.05 -7.26
N LEU A 25 -12.71 6.14 -7.17
CA LEU A 25 -12.02 6.50 -5.91
C LEU A 25 -12.99 6.82 -4.78
N SER A 26 -14.07 7.56 -5.07
CA SER A 26 -15.11 7.88 -4.08
C SER A 26 -15.77 6.61 -3.54
N ILE A 27 -16.10 5.66 -4.43
CA ILE A 27 -16.63 4.34 -4.06
C ILE A 27 -15.64 3.57 -3.17
N LEU A 28 -14.37 3.48 -3.57
CA LEU A 28 -13.32 2.83 -2.78
C LEU A 28 -13.14 3.47 -1.40
N TRP A 29 -13.20 4.81 -1.32
CA TRP A 29 -13.10 5.57 -0.08
C TRP A 29 -14.22 5.24 0.91
N PHE A 30 -15.49 5.28 0.45
CA PHE A 30 -16.64 4.89 1.28
C PHE A 30 -16.55 3.43 1.74
N ILE A 31 -16.18 2.49 0.85
CA ILE A 31 -15.99 1.08 1.23
C ILE A 31 -14.82 0.91 2.23
N THR A 32 -13.76 1.71 2.11
CA THR A 32 -12.62 1.72 3.04
C THR A 32 -13.05 2.08 4.46
N PHE A 33 -13.98 3.03 4.62
CA PHE A 33 -14.57 3.33 5.92
C PHE A 33 -15.41 2.17 6.47
N CYS A 34 -16.31 1.62 5.66
CA CYS A 34 -17.26 0.59 6.08
C CYS A 34 -16.60 -0.75 6.44
N LEU A 35 -15.80 -1.32 5.53
CA LEU A 35 -15.24 -2.68 5.67
C LEU A 35 -13.90 -2.68 6.42
N VAL A 36 -13.06 -1.68 6.18
CA VAL A 36 -11.69 -1.64 6.70
C VAL A 36 -11.63 -0.93 8.06
N ARG A 37 -12.47 -1.40 9.00
CA ARG A 37 -12.44 -1.02 10.42
C ARG A 37 -11.17 -1.54 11.10
N ARG A 38 -10.50 -0.67 11.87
CA ARG A 38 -9.22 -0.89 12.58
C ARG A 38 -9.34 -1.58 13.96
N LYS A 39 -10.55 -1.78 14.49
CA LYS A 39 -10.80 -2.12 15.91
C LYS A 39 -9.87 -3.24 16.42
N HIS A 40 -8.99 -2.89 17.37
CA HIS A 40 -7.94 -3.70 18.01
C HIS A 40 -6.79 -4.25 17.14
N ASP A 41 -6.59 -3.76 15.91
CA ASP A 41 -5.49 -4.19 15.04
C ASP A 41 -4.37 -3.12 14.93
N PRO A 42 -3.24 -3.28 15.67
CA PRO A 42 -2.10 -2.36 15.62
C PRO A 42 -1.23 -2.51 14.36
N ALA A 43 -1.49 -3.51 13.52
CA ALA A 43 -0.75 -3.72 12.28
C ALA A 43 -1.40 -2.97 11.09
N ARG A 44 -2.68 -2.59 11.21
CA ARG A 44 -3.43 -1.79 10.22
C ARG A 44 -3.25 -0.27 10.31
N VAL A 45 -2.23 0.24 10.99
CA VAL A 45 -2.05 1.70 11.18
C VAL A 45 -1.98 2.44 9.85
N GLY A 46 -1.27 1.90 8.85
CA GLY A 46 -1.18 2.48 7.50
C GLY A 46 -2.52 2.69 6.79
N ILE A 47 -3.54 1.88 7.10
CA ILE A 47 -4.89 2.06 6.54
C ILE A 47 -5.56 3.35 7.06
N THR A 48 -5.16 3.84 8.23
CA THR A 48 -5.60 5.14 8.75
C THR A 48 -5.14 6.26 7.83
N TRP A 49 -3.89 6.20 7.35
CA TRP A 49 -3.34 7.17 6.40
C TRP A 49 -3.98 7.04 5.01
N LEU A 50 -4.25 5.81 4.55
CA LEU A 50 -4.98 5.57 3.30
C LEU A 50 -6.38 6.24 3.28
N LYS A 51 -7.09 6.26 4.41
CA LYS A 51 -8.40 6.94 4.54
C LYS A 51 -8.33 8.47 4.44
N VAL A 52 -7.17 9.05 4.73
CA VAL A 52 -6.90 10.50 4.62
C VAL A 52 -6.33 10.85 3.24
N LEU A 53 -5.55 9.94 2.64
CA LEU A 53 -5.00 10.05 1.29
C LEU A 53 -6.10 10.11 0.22
N TYR A 54 -7.09 9.20 0.26
CA TYR A 54 -8.20 9.19 -0.70
C TYR A 54 -8.92 10.55 -0.87
N PRO A 55 -9.49 11.18 0.17
CA PRO A 55 -10.28 12.40 0.01
C PRO A 55 -9.41 13.59 -0.39
N ILE A 56 -8.15 13.64 0.04
CA ILE A 56 -7.20 14.68 -0.37
C ILE A 56 -6.88 14.56 -1.86
N TRP A 57 -6.68 13.34 -2.38
CA TRP A 57 -6.43 13.15 -3.81
C TRP A 57 -7.69 13.33 -4.67
N ILE A 58 -8.86 12.87 -4.19
CA ILE A 58 -10.16 13.17 -4.83
C ILE A 58 -10.39 14.69 -4.91
N LEU A 59 -10.05 15.43 -3.85
CA LEU A 59 -10.16 16.89 -3.83
C LEU A 59 -9.20 17.54 -4.85
N ALA A 60 -7.97 17.05 -4.99
CA ALA A 60 -7.05 17.50 -6.03
C ALA A 60 -7.63 17.28 -7.45
N LEU A 61 -8.17 16.08 -7.73
CA LEU A 61 -8.80 15.75 -9.00
C LEU A 61 -10.05 16.61 -9.27
N LEU A 62 -10.85 16.95 -8.25
CA LEU A 62 -11.97 17.89 -8.38
C LEU A 62 -11.49 19.30 -8.75
N PHE A 63 -10.41 19.80 -8.15
CA PHE A 63 -9.83 21.08 -8.55
C PHE A 63 -9.31 21.05 -10.00
N TYR A 64 -8.64 19.98 -10.43
CA TYR A 64 -8.22 19.82 -11.82
C TYR A 64 -9.40 19.73 -12.80
N LEU A 65 -10.48 19.03 -12.44
CA LEU A 65 -11.72 18.97 -13.22
C LEU A 65 -12.33 20.37 -13.39
N VAL A 66 -12.42 21.17 -12.32
CA VAL A 66 -12.93 22.55 -12.41
C VAL A 66 -12.00 23.45 -13.21
N THR A 67 -10.68 23.30 -13.06
CA THR A 67 -9.66 24.02 -13.84
C THR A 67 -9.83 23.73 -15.33
N GLY A 68 -9.89 22.45 -15.71
CA GLY A 68 -10.15 22.01 -17.07
C GLY A 68 -11.51 22.48 -17.62
N GLY A 69 -12.55 22.47 -16.80
CA GLY A 69 -13.87 23.00 -17.16
C GLY A 69 -13.89 24.51 -17.43
N LEU A 70 -13.25 25.32 -16.56
CA LEU A 70 -13.11 26.76 -16.75
C LEU A 70 -12.23 27.10 -17.96
N SER A 71 -11.16 26.33 -18.16
CA SER A 71 -10.34 26.39 -19.36
C SER A 71 -11.18 26.14 -20.61
N LEU A 72 -11.91 25.02 -20.70
CA LEU A 72 -12.78 24.71 -21.83
C LEU A 72 -13.85 25.79 -22.06
N TRP A 73 -14.41 26.36 -21.00
CA TRP A 73 -15.33 27.50 -21.08
C TRP A 73 -14.66 28.72 -21.71
N SER A 74 -13.41 29.04 -21.33
CA SER A 74 -12.66 30.15 -21.94
C SER A 74 -12.26 29.88 -23.40
N TRP A 75 -12.12 28.62 -23.82
CA TRP A 75 -11.74 28.25 -25.19
C TRP A 75 -12.92 28.11 -26.16
N TYR A 76 -14.08 27.63 -25.69
CA TYR A 76 -15.26 27.35 -26.51
C TYR A 76 -16.45 28.29 -26.24
N GLY A 77 -16.40 29.09 -25.17
CA GLY A 77 -17.36 30.16 -24.98
C GLY A 77 -17.16 31.23 -26.05
N ASP A 78 -18.25 31.65 -26.70
CA ASP A 78 -18.22 32.68 -27.75
C ASP A 78 -17.57 33.97 -27.24
N SER A 79 -16.31 34.18 -27.62
CA SER A 79 -15.52 35.37 -27.26
C SER A 79 -16.17 36.69 -27.70
N TYR A 80 -17.12 36.61 -28.64
CA TYR A 80 -17.97 37.72 -29.06
C TYR A 80 -18.89 38.27 -27.96
N TYR A 81 -19.35 37.43 -27.01
CA TYR A 81 -20.27 37.85 -25.94
C TYR A 81 -19.58 38.18 -24.61
N TYR A 82 -18.30 37.84 -24.45
CA TYR A 82 -17.58 38.06 -23.20
C TYR A 82 -16.78 39.36 -23.23
N SER A 83 -16.89 40.15 -22.17
CA SER A 83 -15.96 41.25 -21.93
C SER A 83 -14.55 40.69 -21.68
N SER A 84 -13.50 41.43 -22.06
CA SER A 84 -12.12 41.06 -21.76
C SER A 84 -11.85 40.91 -20.26
N SER A 85 -12.60 41.64 -19.42
CA SER A 85 -12.64 41.45 -17.96
C SER A 85 -13.20 40.09 -17.53
N SER A 86 -14.20 39.55 -18.24
CA SER A 86 -14.79 38.24 -17.95
C SER A 86 -13.82 37.11 -18.29
N GLU A 87 -13.21 37.15 -19.49
CA GLU A 87 -12.20 36.17 -19.91
C GLU A 87 -11.00 36.16 -18.96
N ARG A 88 -10.52 37.35 -18.57
CA ARG A 88 -9.46 37.51 -17.57
C ARG A 88 -9.85 36.89 -16.22
N ALA A 89 -11.05 37.16 -15.72
CA ALA A 89 -11.52 36.61 -14.44
C ALA A 89 -11.65 35.07 -14.46
N ILE A 90 -12.04 34.48 -15.60
CA ILE A 90 -12.11 33.02 -15.79
C ILE A 90 -10.70 32.40 -15.78
N ASN A 91 -9.75 33.01 -16.49
CA ASN A 91 -8.36 32.55 -16.49
C ASN A 91 -7.68 32.72 -15.12
N GLU A 92 -7.96 33.82 -14.41
CA GLU A 92 -7.55 34.01 -13.02
C GLU A 92 -8.08 32.91 -12.11
N ALA A 93 -9.40 32.66 -12.14
CA ALA A 93 -10.03 31.59 -11.37
C ALA A 93 -9.43 30.21 -11.70
N SER A 94 -9.25 29.89 -12.99
CA SER A 94 -8.64 28.64 -13.43
C SER A 94 -7.23 28.46 -12.85
N ASN A 95 -6.37 29.48 -12.93
CA ASN A 95 -5.01 29.41 -12.39
C ASN A 95 -4.98 29.22 -10.85
N TYR A 96 -5.82 29.91 -10.10
CA TYR A 96 -5.89 29.74 -8.63
C TYR A 96 -6.44 28.36 -8.22
N ILE A 97 -7.45 27.86 -8.93
CA ILE A 97 -8.05 26.54 -8.70
C ILE A 97 -7.05 25.43 -9.05
N GLY A 98 -6.35 25.54 -10.19
CA GLY A 98 -5.32 24.58 -10.61
C GLY A 98 -4.14 24.53 -9.64
N THR A 99 -3.67 25.70 -9.18
CA THR A 99 -2.63 25.83 -8.15
C THR A 99 -3.06 25.18 -6.82
N THR A 100 -4.33 25.32 -6.44
CA THR A 100 -4.89 24.68 -5.25
C THR A 100 -4.99 23.15 -5.43
N GLY A 101 -5.40 22.67 -6.61
CA GLY A 101 -5.38 21.24 -6.94
C GLY A 101 -3.98 20.64 -6.87
N TYR A 102 -2.97 21.36 -7.39
CA TYR A 102 -1.57 20.95 -7.35
C TYR A 102 -1.03 20.83 -5.91
N PHE A 103 -1.38 21.77 -5.04
CA PHE A 103 -1.07 21.70 -3.62
C PHE A 103 -1.65 20.43 -2.95
N PHE A 104 -2.94 20.13 -3.16
CA PHE A 104 -3.55 18.91 -2.61
C PHE A 104 -2.97 17.62 -3.22
N ASN A 105 -2.61 17.62 -4.50
CA ASN A 105 -1.91 16.50 -5.13
C ASN A 105 -0.55 16.24 -4.47
N ASN A 106 0.20 17.30 -4.14
CA ASN A 106 1.46 17.17 -3.42
C ASN A 106 1.27 16.69 -1.96
N ILE A 107 0.20 17.08 -1.27
CA ILE A 107 -0.14 16.49 0.04
C ILE A 107 -0.43 14.98 -0.12
N ALA A 108 -1.17 14.56 -1.15
CA ALA A 108 -1.39 13.14 -1.44
C ALA A 108 -0.05 12.39 -1.70
N ASN A 109 0.86 13.01 -2.46
CA ASN A 109 2.21 12.48 -2.69
C ASN A 109 3.05 12.33 -1.40
N ILE A 110 2.82 13.15 -0.38
CA ILE A 110 3.47 13.06 0.94
C ILE A 110 2.84 11.94 1.80
N LEU A 111 1.52 11.78 1.75
CA LEU A 111 0.78 10.80 2.56
C LEU A 111 0.95 9.34 2.08
N LEU A 112 1.23 9.13 0.79
CA LEU A 112 1.45 7.79 0.24
C LEU A 112 2.73 7.10 0.80
N PRO A 113 3.91 7.73 0.86
CA PRO A 113 5.08 7.24 1.59
C PRO A 113 4.81 6.88 3.06
N ILE A 114 4.10 7.72 3.80
CA ILE A 114 3.72 7.45 5.20
C ILE A 114 2.85 6.18 5.27
N THR A 115 1.89 6.05 4.34
CA THR A 115 1.03 4.87 4.21
C THR A 115 1.87 3.60 3.98
N PHE A 116 2.86 3.63 3.09
CA PHE A 116 3.76 2.49 2.86
C PHE A 116 4.57 2.11 4.10
N VAL A 117 5.24 3.08 4.75
CA VAL A 117 6.09 2.81 5.92
C VAL A 117 5.27 2.25 7.09
N GLU A 118 4.06 2.77 7.32
CA GLU A 118 3.17 2.29 8.39
C GLU A 118 2.56 0.92 8.07
N LEU A 119 2.30 0.59 6.79
CA LEU A 119 1.92 -0.77 6.37
C LEU A 119 3.08 -1.75 6.57
N ILE A 120 4.30 -1.40 6.14
CA ILE A 120 5.51 -2.22 6.33
C ILE A 120 5.78 -2.43 7.83
N GLY A 121 5.61 -1.39 8.65
CA GLY A 121 5.65 -1.48 10.11
C GLY A 121 4.54 -2.35 10.71
N GLY A 122 3.44 -2.56 9.98
CA GLY A 122 2.40 -3.55 10.27
C GLY A 122 2.90 -4.98 10.02
N PHE A 123 3.44 -5.27 8.83
CA PHE A 123 4.01 -6.60 8.53
C PHE A 123 5.12 -7.00 9.52
N PHE A 124 6.00 -6.07 9.88
CA PHE A 124 7.05 -6.34 10.87
C PHE A 124 6.50 -6.66 12.27
N LEU A 125 5.33 -6.11 12.64
CA LEU A 125 4.64 -6.43 13.89
C LEU A 125 4.00 -7.83 13.83
N CYS A 126 3.46 -8.22 12.68
CA CYS A 126 2.94 -9.57 12.46
C CYS A 126 4.05 -10.64 12.46
N TRP A 127 5.27 -10.30 12.02
CA TRP A 127 6.40 -11.24 12.02
C TRP A 127 7.01 -11.49 13.40
N LYS A 128 7.31 -10.42 14.16
CA LYS A 128 7.98 -10.53 15.47
C LYS A 128 7.01 -10.64 16.66
N GLY A 129 5.71 -10.48 16.41
CA GLY A 129 4.71 -10.35 17.45
C GLY A 129 4.75 -8.99 18.17
N PRO A 130 3.81 -8.76 19.11
CA PRO A 130 3.70 -7.49 19.83
C PRO A 130 4.72 -7.31 20.96
N ALA A 131 5.33 -8.40 21.45
CA ALA A 131 6.26 -8.38 22.58
C ALA A 131 7.66 -7.87 22.19
N GLU A 132 8.09 -8.08 20.95
CA GLU A 132 9.43 -7.67 20.50
C GLU A 132 9.44 -6.23 19.96
N PRO A 133 10.14 -5.27 20.61
CA PRO A 133 10.30 -3.94 20.07
C PRO A 133 11.18 -3.97 18.82
N ASN A 134 10.62 -3.68 17.65
CA ASN A 134 11.41 -3.54 16.42
C ASN A 134 11.95 -2.10 16.29
N PRO A 135 13.27 -1.84 16.47
CA PRO A 135 13.84 -0.51 16.37
C PRO A 135 13.71 0.06 14.95
N ILE A 136 13.76 -0.79 13.91
CA ILE A 136 13.60 -0.40 12.50
C ILE A 136 12.24 0.27 12.29
N LYS A 137 11.17 -0.25 12.90
CA LYS A 137 9.82 0.35 12.82
C LYS A 137 9.74 1.72 13.47
N LYS A 138 10.39 1.91 14.63
CA LYS A 138 10.41 3.21 15.32
C LYS A 138 11.21 4.23 14.51
N PHE A 139 12.39 3.84 14.04
CA PHE A 139 13.28 4.67 13.23
C PHE A 139 12.66 5.06 11.89
N SER A 140 12.16 4.09 11.10
CA SER A 140 11.57 4.38 9.79
C SER A 140 10.34 5.28 9.89
N ARG A 141 9.52 5.10 10.93
CA ARG A 141 8.36 5.95 11.21
C ARG A 141 8.77 7.39 11.55
N LEU A 142 9.78 7.57 12.40
CA LEU A 142 10.28 8.92 12.72
C LEU A 142 10.92 9.59 11.50
N ALA A 143 11.76 8.85 10.78
CA ALA A 143 12.44 9.33 9.57
C ALA A 143 11.44 9.75 8.49
N ILE A 144 10.41 8.94 8.20
CA ILE A 144 9.42 9.33 7.18
C ILE A 144 8.57 10.51 7.64
N LEU A 145 8.20 10.62 8.92
CA LEU A 145 7.43 11.77 9.40
C LEU A 145 8.25 13.07 9.36
N ALA A 146 9.54 13.01 9.71
CA ALA A 146 10.44 14.16 9.58
C ALA A 146 10.64 14.58 8.11
N TRP A 147 10.85 13.61 7.22
CA TRP A 147 11.00 13.85 5.79
C TRP A 147 9.71 14.39 5.15
N SER A 148 8.55 13.82 5.49
CA SER A 148 7.24 14.33 5.08
C SER A 148 6.97 15.73 5.62
N GLY A 149 7.47 16.10 6.81
CA GLY A 149 7.41 17.46 7.33
C GLY A 149 8.22 18.45 6.49
N LEU A 150 9.43 18.07 6.06
CA LEU A 150 10.25 18.85 5.13
C LEU A 150 9.56 19.03 3.77
N LEU A 151 9.05 17.94 3.18
CA LEU A 151 8.31 17.99 1.92
C LEU A 151 7.05 18.86 2.03
N LEU A 152 6.35 18.82 3.16
CA LEU A 152 5.17 19.65 3.40
C LEU A 152 5.53 21.14 3.47
N ALA A 153 6.61 21.50 4.17
CA ALA A 153 7.10 22.87 4.24
C ALA A 153 7.49 23.40 2.85
N LEU A 154 8.18 22.59 2.04
CA LEU A 154 8.52 22.93 0.65
C LEU A 154 7.27 23.04 -0.25
N THR A 155 6.29 22.16 -0.06
CA THR A 155 5.00 22.20 -0.80
C THR A 155 4.20 23.48 -0.47
N ILE A 156 4.20 23.91 0.79
CA ILE A 156 3.58 25.18 1.22
C ILE A 156 4.34 26.38 0.62
N ALA A 157 5.67 26.35 0.61
CA ALA A 157 6.48 27.41 -0.01
C ALA A 157 6.24 27.51 -1.52
N LEU A 158 6.20 26.37 -2.21
CA LEU A 158 5.90 26.28 -3.65
C LEU A 158 4.49 26.82 -3.96
N PHE A 159 3.47 26.43 -3.19
CA PHE A 159 2.11 26.98 -3.31
C PHE A 159 2.09 28.51 -3.12
N GLY A 160 2.80 29.04 -2.13
CA GLY A 160 2.93 30.49 -1.93
C GLY A 160 3.60 31.22 -3.10
N VAL A 161 4.64 30.62 -3.69
CA VAL A 161 5.31 31.15 -4.89
C VAL A 161 4.40 31.08 -6.11
N GLN A 162 3.67 29.98 -6.32
CA GLN A 162 2.68 29.84 -7.40
C GLN A 162 1.57 30.89 -7.29
N LEU A 163 1.00 31.10 -6.09
CA LEU A 163 0.02 32.16 -5.86
C LEU A 163 0.60 33.55 -6.15
N SER A 164 1.80 33.87 -5.65
CA SER A 164 2.45 35.16 -5.94
C SER A 164 2.76 35.34 -7.43
N PHE A 165 3.08 34.26 -8.14
CA PHE A 165 3.32 34.30 -9.58
C PHE A 165 2.02 34.56 -10.36
N ASN A 166 0.93 33.89 -10.01
CA ASN A 166 -0.39 34.10 -10.63
C ASN A 166 -0.88 35.54 -10.46
N VAL A 167 -0.73 36.13 -9.25
CA VAL A 167 -1.05 37.54 -9.02
C VAL A 167 -0.24 38.46 -9.94
N LYS A 168 1.04 38.17 -10.18
CA LYS A 168 1.88 39.00 -11.04
C LYS A 168 1.60 38.80 -12.52
N TYR A 169 1.37 37.56 -12.95
CA TYR A 169 1.03 37.19 -14.33
C TYR A 169 -0.12 38.03 -14.88
N THR A 170 -1.15 38.25 -14.07
CA THR A 170 -2.36 38.97 -14.49
C THR A 170 -2.13 40.50 -14.57
N HIS A 171 -1.14 41.02 -13.86
CA HIS A 171 -0.77 42.43 -13.85
C HIS A 171 0.49 42.75 -14.69
N VAL A 172 0.98 41.82 -15.53
CA VAL A 172 2.14 42.08 -16.40
C VAL A 172 1.80 43.17 -17.43
N SER A 173 2.35 44.36 -17.19
CA SER A 173 2.48 45.40 -18.23
C SER A 173 3.64 45.06 -19.17
N SER A 174 3.61 45.59 -20.41
CA SER A 174 4.65 45.37 -21.41
C SER A 174 6.05 45.84 -21.00
N SER A 175 6.16 46.70 -19.99
CA SER A 175 7.43 47.13 -19.38
C SER A 175 8.05 46.13 -18.39
N SER A 176 7.32 45.08 -17.97
CA SER A 176 7.69 44.21 -16.84
C SER A 176 8.12 42.78 -17.21
N PHE A 177 8.33 42.48 -18.50
CA PHE A 177 8.64 41.12 -18.98
C PHE A 177 9.93 40.51 -18.37
N SER A 178 10.97 41.29 -18.13
CA SER A 178 12.23 40.78 -17.56
C SER A 178 12.07 40.28 -16.13
N SER A 179 11.33 41.02 -15.29
CA SER A 179 10.96 40.59 -13.94
C SER A 179 10.10 39.33 -13.98
N PHE A 180 9.12 39.26 -14.88
CA PHE A 180 8.21 38.12 -15.02
C PHE A 180 8.97 36.80 -15.26
N TYR A 181 9.82 36.74 -16.30
CA TYR A 181 10.61 35.53 -16.59
C TYR A 181 11.58 35.15 -15.47
N SER A 182 12.08 36.12 -14.69
CA SER A 182 12.95 35.85 -13.54
C SER A 182 12.21 35.15 -12.39
N GLU A 183 10.90 35.36 -12.27
CA GLU A 183 10.06 34.72 -11.27
C GLU A 183 9.54 33.36 -11.75
N GLU A 184 9.16 33.25 -13.03
CA GLU A 184 8.84 31.97 -13.67
C GLU A 184 10.02 30.99 -13.57
N THR A 185 11.25 31.45 -13.81
CA THR A 185 12.47 30.63 -13.66
C THR A 185 12.63 30.13 -12.21
N LYS A 186 12.37 30.96 -11.20
CA LYS A 186 12.44 30.57 -9.78
C LYS A 186 11.36 29.55 -9.43
N LEU A 187 10.15 29.72 -9.96
CA LEU A 187 9.05 28.79 -9.80
C LEU A 187 9.41 27.41 -10.38
N VAL A 188 9.86 27.36 -11.64
CA VAL A 188 10.29 26.10 -12.30
C VAL A 188 11.45 25.42 -11.56
N GLN A 189 12.40 26.20 -11.03
CA GLN A 189 13.50 25.64 -10.22
C GLN A 189 13.02 25.05 -8.90
N LEU A 190 12.09 25.71 -8.19
CA LEU A 190 11.53 25.22 -6.93
C LEU A 190 10.65 23.98 -7.14
N ASP A 191 9.81 23.99 -8.17
CA ASP A 191 8.96 22.86 -8.56
C ASP A 191 9.81 21.64 -8.98
N GLY A 192 10.87 21.87 -9.74
CA GLY A 192 11.87 20.86 -10.08
C GLY A 192 12.55 20.26 -8.85
N ALA A 193 12.97 21.09 -7.89
CA ALA A 193 13.56 20.62 -6.65
C ALA A 193 12.59 19.75 -5.83
N VAL A 194 11.31 20.15 -5.74
CA VAL A 194 10.26 19.35 -5.09
C VAL A 194 10.03 18.02 -5.83
N THR A 195 10.02 18.03 -7.16
CA THR A 195 9.87 16.83 -8.00
C THR A 195 11.04 15.85 -7.81
N ILE A 196 12.28 16.36 -7.78
CA ILE A 196 13.49 15.58 -7.47
C ILE A 196 13.39 14.94 -6.08
N LEU A 197 12.94 15.70 -5.07
CA LEU A 197 12.80 15.18 -3.71
C LEU A 197 11.70 14.12 -3.60
N PHE A 198 10.58 14.26 -4.30
CA PHE A 198 9.56 13.21 -4.40
C PHE A 198 10.12 11.94 -5.06
N TRP A 199 10.87 12.06 -6.15
CA TRP A 199 11.54 10.92 -6.77
C TRP A 199 12.55 10.24 -5.83
N LEU A 200 13.43 11.02 -5.18
CA LEU A 200 14.38 10.51 -4.18
C LEU A 200 13.68 9.78 -3.02
N THR A 201 12.47 10.22 -2.63
CA THR A 201 11.66 9.56 -1.59
C THR A 201 11.29 8.12 -1.95
N THR A 202 11.20 7.79 -3.25
CA THR A 202 10.79 6.45 -3.70
C THR A 202 11.89 5.39 -3.56
N LEU A 203 13.16 5.77 -3.70
CA LEU A 203 14.32 4.87 -3.60
C LEU A 203 14.38 4.09 -2.26
N PRO A 204 14.37 4.74 -1.06
CA PRO A 204 14.39 4.01 0.20
C PRO A 204 13.11 3.21 0.46
N LEU A 205 11.96 3.59 -0.13
CA LEU A 205 10.71 2.84 -0.02
C LEU A 205 10.80 1.50 -0.76
N VAL A 206 11.33 1.49 -2.00
CA VAL A 206 11.57 0.26 -2.76
C VAL A 206 12.58 -0.63 -2.02
N GLY A 207 13.67 -0.07 -1.51
CA GLY A 207 14.64 -0.81 -0.70
C GLY A 207 14.04 -1.44 0.56
N LEU A 208 13.22 -0.68 1.30
CA LEU A 208 12.52 -1.15 2.51
C LEU A 208 11.48 -2.24 2.18
N ALA A 209 10.75 -2.11 1.07
CA ALA A 209 9.78 -3.12 0.62
C ALA A 209 10.46 -4.40 0.11
N ALA A 210 11.61 -4.29 -0.57
CA ALA A 210 12.41 -5.44 -0.98
C ALA A 210 12.99 -6.19 0.25
N PHE A 211 13.50 -5.45 1.23
CA PHE A 211 13.93 -6.01 2.52
C PHE A 211 12.78 -6.69 3.26
N LEU A 212 11.57 -6.12 3.24
CA LEU A 212 10.36 -6.75 3.78
C LEU A 212 10.09 -8.09 3.09
N VAL A 213 10.04 -8.14 1.75
CA VAL A 213 9.82 -9.38 0.99
C VAL A 213 10.87 -10.44 1.33
N HIS A 214 12.15 -10.06 1.44
CA HIS A 214 13.22 -10.97 1.84
C HIS A 214 12.98 -11.57 3.24
N LYS A 215 12.54 -10.76 4.22
CA LYS A 215 12.24 -11.26 5.58
C LYS A 215 10.97 -12.11 5.63
N MET A 216 9.96 -11.82 4.82
CA MET A 216 8.70 -12.58 4.77
C MET A 216 8.76 -13.84 3.89
N LYS A 217 9.90 -14.16 3.26
CA LYS A 217 10.01 -15.28 2.29
C LYS A 217 9.59 -16.65 2.85
N ASN A 218 9.81 -16.88 4.15
CA ASN A 218 9.48 -18.12 4.87
C ASN A 218 8.03 -18.14 5.42
N LEU A 219 7.28 -17.05 5.27
CA LEU A 219 5.95 -16.88 5.89
C LEU A 219 4.89 -16.79 4.79
N PRO A 220 4.30 -17.91 4.34
CA PRO A 220 3.44 -17.94 3.15
C PRO A 220 2.24 -17.00 3.26
N PHE A 221 1.71 -16.80 4.47
CA PHE A 221 0.59 -15.89 4.75
C PHE A 221 0.95 -14.40 4.56
N LEU A 222 2.16 -13.97 4.91
CA LEU A 222 2.62 -12.58 4.72
C LEU A 222 3.24 -12.33 3.34
N ARG A 223 3.88 -13.35 2.75
CA ARG A 223 4.62 -13.24 1.48
C ARG A 223 3.79 -12.62 0.36
N GLY A 224 2.55 -13.08 0.18
CA GLY A 224 1.62 -12.54 -0.82
C GLY A 224 1.12 -11.12 -0.53
N GLY A 225 1.23 -10.63 0.70
CA GLY A 225 0.99 -9.22 1.05
C GLY A 225 2.23 -8.35 0.82
N SER A 226 3.42 -8.83 1.21
CA SER A 226 4.67 -8.09 1.01
C SER A 226 5.00 -7.86 -0.47
N PHE A 227 4.68 -8.81 -1.36
CA PHE A 227 4.83 -8.61 -2.80
C PHE A 227 3.93 -7.51 -3.36
N LEU A 228 2.69 -7.37 -2.86
CA LEU A 228 1.80 -6.27 -3.27
C LEU A 228 2.34 -4.92 -2.82
N VAL A 229 2.90 -4.82 -1.60
CA VAL A 229 3.57 -3.60 -1.14
C VAL A 229 4.78 -3.26 -2.01
N LEU A 230 5.62 -4.25 -2.32
CA LEU A 230 6.77 -4.05 -3.23
C LEU A 230 6.31 -3.56 -4.61
N ALA A 231 5.29 -4.20 -5.21
CA ALA A 231 4.70 -3.77 -6.48
C ALA A 231 4.20 -2.32 -6.41
N CYS A 232 3.49 -1.91 -5.35
CA CYS A 232 3.08 -0.53 -5.18
C CYS A 232 4.27 0.45 -5.07
N THR A 233 5.34 0.09 -4.37
CA THR A 233 6.54 0.96 -4.28
C THR A 233 7.27 1.08 -5.62
N ILE A 234 7.31 0.01 -6.42
CA ILE A 234 7.87 0.03 -7.78
C ILE A 234 7.02 0.87 -8.72
N LEU A 235 5.68 0.72 -8.69
CA LEU A 235 4.77 1.57 -9.47
C LEU A 235 4.91 3.05 -9.08
N ASN A 236 5.13 3.37 -7.80
CA ASN A 236 5.37 4.74 -7.36
C ASN A 236 6.74 5.27 -7.81
N PHE A 237 7.78 4.43 -7.81
CA PHE A 237 9.08 4.78 -8.40
C PHE A 237 8.97 5.06 -9.91
N ILE A 238 8.25 4.21 -10.66
CA ILE A 238 8.01 4.42 -12.11
C ILE A 238 7.26 5.73 -12.33
N ARG A 239 6.17 5.97 -11.58
CA ARG A 239 5.38 7.21 -11.63
C ARG A 239 6.24 8.46 -11.48
N HIS A 240 7.03 8.54 -10.42
CA HIS A 240 7.92 9.69 -10.21
C HIS A 240 9.11 9.72 -11.18
N THR A 241 9.53 8.60 -11.74
CA THR A 241 10.59 8.55 -12.78
C THR A 241 10.08 9.11 -14.11
N ILE A 242 8.81 8.87 -14.48
CA ILE A 242 8.19 9.49 -15.65
C ILE A 242 8.10 11.01 -15.48
N GLY A 243 7.56 11.49 -14.36
CA GLY A 243 7.51 12.93 -14.06
C GLY A 243 8.90 13.58 -14.06
N MET A 244 9.89 12.92 -13.46
CA MET A 244 11.29 13.35 -13.51
C MET A 244 11.85 13.40 -14.94
N ALA A 245 11.55 12.41 -15.79
CA ALA A 245 12.02 12.40 -17.18
C ALA A 245 11.37 13.52 -18.01
N ILE A 246 10.09 13.81 -17.80
CA ILE A 246 9.36 14.91 -18.45
C ILE A 246 9.90 16.26 -17.99
N PHE A 247 10.17 16.42 -16.69
CA PHE A 247 10.81 17.62 -16.14
C PHE A 247 12.22 17.81 -16.71
N VAL A 248 13.05 16.76 -16.70
CA VAL A 248 14.42 16.75 -17.23
C VAL A 248 14.45 17.12 -18.71
N HIS A 249 13.59 16.51 -19.52
CA HIS A 249 13.51 16.81 -20.96
C HIS A 249 13.17 18.28 -21.22
N GLY A 250 12.23 18.83 -20.44
CA GLY A 250 11.79 20.22 -20.56
C GLY A 250 12.77 21.28 -20.02
N THR A 251 13.70 20.91 -19.14
CA THR A 251 14.48 21.88 -18.36
C THR A 251 16.00 21.77 -18.47
N LEU A 252 16.57 20.60 -18.77
CA LEU A 252 18.05 20.42 -18.79
C LEU A 252 18.76 21.18 -19.93
N GLY A 253 18.06 21.58 -21.00
CA GLY A 253 18.67 22.29 -22.12
C GLY A 253 19.21 23.67 -21.71
N ASN A 254 18.32 24.53 -21.20
CA ASN A 254 18.62 25.86 -20.65
C ASN A 254 17.31 26.44 -20.07
N ILE A 255 17.12 26.44 -18.74
CA ILE A 255 15.83 26.86 -18.12
C ILE A 255 15.41 28.28 -18.54
N PRO A 256 16.25 29.33 -18.45
CA PRO A 256 15.90 30.67 -18.94
C PRO A 256 15.48 30.72 -20.41
N LEU A 257 16.10 29.90 -21.28
CA LEU A 257 15.76 29.85 -22.70
C LEU A 257 14.46 29.06 -22.96
N ALA A 258 14.25 27.94 -22.27
CA ALA A 258 13.03 27.13 -22.41
C ALA A 258 11.79 27.91 -21.93
N VAL A 259 11.93 28.62 -20.81
CA VAL A 259 10.95 29.60 -20.31
C VAL A 259 10.71 30.70 -21.36
N ARG A 260 11.77 31.39 -21.82
CA ARG A 260 11.64 32.51 -22.79
C ARG A 260 11.02 32.10 -24.13
N THR A 261 11.30 30.88 -24.60
CA THR A 261 10.78 30.37 -25.88
C THR A 261 9.41 29.70 -25.76
N GLY A 262 8.87 29.53 -24.53
CA GLY A 262 7.65 28.76 -24.29
C GLY A 262 7.77 27.28 -24.65
N SER A 263 8.99 26.77 -24.79
CA SER A 263 9.31 25.42 -25.29
C SER A 263 9.51 24.41 -24.15
N LEU A 264 8.96 24.68 -22.96
CA LEU A 264 9.17 23.87 -21.76
C LEU A 264 8.72 22.41 -21.91
N ASN A 265 7.70 22.11 -22.72
CA ASN A 265 7.36 20.75 -23.16
C ASN A 265 6.32 20.84 -24.30
N SER A 266 6.16 19.76 -25.07
CA SER A 266 4.98 19.63 -25.95
C SER A 266 3.71 19.66 -25.10
N ARG A 267 2.71 20.46 -25.49
CA ARG A 267 1.43 20.59 -24.77
C ARG A 267 0.70 19.25 -24.60
N ALA A 268 0.89 18.31 -25.53
CA ALA A 268 0.35 16.96 -25.41
C ALA A 268 0.99 16.17 -24.25
N VAL A 269 2.28 16.41 -23.98
CA VAL A 269 2.98 15.76 -22.86
C VAL A 269 2.47 16.29 -21.52
N SER A 270 2.34 17.61 -21.37
CA SER A 270 1.90 18.21 -20.10
C SER A 270 0.40 18.08 -19.81
N LEU A 271 -0.46 18.06 -20.82
CA LEU A 271 -1.92 17.99 -20.63
C LEU A 271 -2.48 16.56 -20.66
N VAL A 272 -1.80 15.62 -21.33
CA VAL A 272 -2.32 14.25 -21.51
C VAL A 272 -1.36 13.21 -20.95
N VAL A 273 -0.09 13.20 -21.37
CA VAL A 273 0.84 12.10 -21.01
C VAL A 273 1.17 12.10 -19.52
N ASP A 274 1.59 13.24 -18.96
CA ASP A 274 1.96 13.35 -17.54
C ASP A 274 0.75 13.08 -16.62
N PRO A 275 -0.42 13.75 -16.77
CA PRO A 275 -1.61 13.44 -15.97
C PRO A 275 -2.07 11.98 -16.10
N PHE A 276 -2.03 11.40 -17.31
CA PHE A 276 -2.40 10.00 -17.51
C PHE A 276 -1.52 9.05 -16.71
N PHE A 277 -0.18 9.13 -16.85
CA PHE A 277 0.72 8.24 -16.11
C PHE A 277 0.72 8.55 -14.61
N ASN A 278 0.65 9.82 -14.22
CA ASN A 278 0.58 10.25 -12.84
C ASN A 278 -0.65 9.67 -12.12
N ASP A 279 -1.83 9.84 -12.71
CA ASP A 279 -3.11 9.52 -12.07
C ASP A 279 -3.47 8.05 -12.21
N MET A 280 -3.21 7.43 -13.38
CA MET A 280 -3.40 5.98 -13.56
C MET A 280 -2.54 5.18 -12.57
N LEU A 281 -1.26 5.52 -12.42
CA LEU A 281 -0.38 4.78 -11.51
C LEU A 281 -0.76 5.02 -10.05
N MET A 282 -1.13 6.24 -9.66
CA MET A 282 -1.67 6.52 -8.32
C MET A 282 -2.96 5.71 -8.06
N PHE A 283 -3.90 5.70 -9.01
CA PHE A 283 -5.13 4.91 -8.92
C PHE A 283 -4.86 3.42 -8.72
N VAL A 284 -3.99 2.82 -9.54
CA VAL A 284 -3.62 1.39 -9.44
C VAL A 284 -2.96 1.09 -8.09
N ILE A 285 -2.06 1.96 -7.61
CA ILE A 285 -1.45 1.83 -6.27
C ILE A 285 -2.53 1.82 -5.19
N LEU A 286 -3.47 2.77 -5.22
CA LEU A 286 -4.55 2.86 -4.23
C LEU A 286 -5.49 1.64 -4.27
N VAL A 287 -5.82 1.12 -5.46
CA VAL A 287 -6.61 -0.11 -5.62
C VAL A 287 -5.90 -1.31 -5.00
N ILE A 288 -4.58 -1.46 -5.21
CA ILE A 288 -3.81 -2.57 -4.62
C ILE A 288 -3.73 -2.42 -3.09
N LEU A 289 -3.50 -1.21 -2.58
CA LEU A 289 -3.48 -0.92 -1.13
C LEU A 289 -4.84 -1.18 -0.47
N PHE A 290 -5.94 -0.85 -1.15
CA PHE A 290 -7.30 -1.18 -0.73
C PHE A 290 -7.55 -2.68 -0.68
N ALA A 291 -7.19 -3.40 -1.75
CA ALA A 291 -7.30 -4.86 -1.81
C ALA A 291 -6.48 -5.54 -0.69
N LEU A 292 -5.30 -5.00 -0.37
CA LEU A 292 -4.47 -5.44 0.75
C LEU A 292 -5.16 -5.19 2.11
N GLY A 293 -5.81 -4.03 2.28
CA GLY A 293 -6.61 -3.71 3.46
C GLY A 293 -7.85 -4.60 3.64
N LEU A 294 -8.50 -4.97 2.52
CA LEU A 294 -9.67 -5.85 2.48
C LEU A 294 -9.37 -7.34 2.74
N ARG A 295 -8.11 -7.80 2.65
CA ARG A 295 -7.72 -9.20 2.98
C ARG A 295 -7.90 -9.50 4.47
N LYS A 296 -9.15 -9.66 4.91
CA LYS A 296 -9.57 -9.70 6.32
C LYS A 296 -9.90 -11.08 6.87
N ARG A 297 -10.07 -12.10 6.03
CA ARG A 297 -10.82 -13.32 6.42
C ARG A 297 -10.00 -14.60 6.69
N LYS A 298 -8.73 -14.71 6.29
CA LYS A 298 -7.92 -15.93 6.48
C LYS A 298 -6.40 -15.67 6.71
N GLY A 299 -6.02 -14.96 7.77
CA GLY A 299 -4.68 -15.11 8.37
C GLY A 299 -3.59 -14.07 8.11
N LEU A 300 -3.80 -12.98 7.35
CA LEU A 300 -2.77 -11.93 7.19
C LEU A 300 -2.67 -11.01 8.42
N TRP A 301 -3.76 -10.90 9.18
CA TRP A 301 -3.93 -9.96 10.30
C TRP A 301 -4.71 -10.55 11.50
N LEU A 302 -5.07 -11.84 11.45
CA LEU A 302 -5.91 -12.49 12.46
C LEU A 302 -5.06 -13.46 13.28
N GLN A 303 -4.50 -12.92 14.36
CA GLN A 303 -3.77 -13.60 15.45
C GLN A 303 -2.50 -14.40 15.06
N PRO A 304 -1.53 -14.54 15.97
CA PRO A 304 -0.53 -15.60 15.84
C PRO A 304 -1.25 -16.97 15.80
N PRO A 305 -0.71 -17.99 15.11
CA PRO A 305 -1.17 -19.36 15.27
C PRO A 305 -1.22 -19.75 16.75
N GLN A 306 -2.12 -20.64 17.17
CA GLN A 306 -2.19 -21.05 18.59
C GLN A 306 -0.89 -21.68 19.12
N GLU A 307 -0.03 -22.20 18.25
CA GLU A 307 1.33 -22.65 18.56
C GLU A 307 2.28 -21.52 19.02
N PHE A 308 1.98 -20.27 18.62
CA PHE A 308 2.61 -19.04 19.08
C PHE A 308 1.72 -18.26 20.06
N ALA A 309 0.60 -18.83 20.50
CA ALA A 309 -0.04 -18.35 21.70
C ALA A 309 0.90 -18.70 22.86
N TYR A 310 1.67 -17.70 23.31
CA TYR A 310 2.29 -17.71 24.63
C TYR A 310 1.30 -18.36 25.59
N PRO A 311 1.71 -19.35 26.41
CA PRO A 311 0.80 -20.03 27.32
C PRO A 311 0.05 -18.94 28.05
N ALA A 312 -1.28 -18.92 27.87
CA ALA A 312 -2.10 -17.85 28.42
C ALA A 312 -1.71 -17.79 29.89
N VAL A 313 -1.07 -16.69 30.30
CA VAL A 313 -0.73 -16.48 31.71
C VAL A 313 -2.08 -16.53 32.36
N ALA A 314 -2.38 -17.68 32.97
CA ALA A 314 -3.56 -17.83 33.74
C ALA A 314 -3.41 -16.71 34.76
N TYR A 315 -4.27 -15.70 34.65
CA TYR A 315 -4.62 -14.92 35.81
C TYR A 315 -5.26 -15.95 36.73
N VAL A 316 -4.41 -16.70 37.44
CA VAL A 316 -4.74 -17.28 38.73
C VAL A 316 -5.35 -16.08 39.43
N PRO A 317 -6.67 -16.07 39.65
CA PRO A 317 -7.25 -14.96 40.37
C PRO A 317 -6.46 -14.95 41.66
N ALA A 318 -5.79 -13.83 41.94
CA ALA A 318 -5.20 -13.62 43.24
C ALA A 318 -6.40 -13.61 44.18
N THR A 319 -6.72 -14.79 44.70
CA THR A 319 -7.68 -14.97 45.76
C THR A 319 -7.10 -14.16 46.89
N LEU A 320 -7.66 -12.95 47.01
CA LEU A 320 -7.50 -12.07 48.16
C LEU A 320 -8.08 -12.81 49.35
N TYR A 321 -7.29 -13.76 49.86
CA TYR A 321 -7.41 -14.24 51.21
C TYR A 321 -7.24 -13.01 52.08
N ALA A 322 -8.36 -12.52 52.58
CA ALA A 322 -8.35 -11.50 53.61
C ALA A 322 -7.45 -12.01 54.76
N PRO A 323 -6.50 -11.20 55.24
CA PRO A 323 -5.60 -11.62 56.30
C PRO A 323 -6.41 -11.89 57.58
N GLY A 324 -6.69 -13.17 57.88
CA GLY A 324 -7.39 -13.56 59.10
C GLY A 324 -8.20 -14.87 59.08
N GLN A 325 -8.48 -15.49 57.93
CA GLN A 325 -9.29 -16.72 57.91
C GLN A 325 -8.47 -18.00 57.72
N VAL A 326 -8.21 -18.68 58.85
CA VAL A 326 -7.69 -20.05 58.92
C VAL A 326 -8.82 -21.04 58.61
N PRO A 327 -8.71 -21.93 57.61
CA PRO A 327 -9.73 -22.96 57.37
C PRO A 327 -9.70 -24.01 58.50
N PRO A 328 -10.82 -24.26 59.20
CA PRO A 328 -10.85 -25.26 60.28
C PRO A 328 -11.04 -26.67 59.70
N GLY A 329 -10.02 -27.51 59.91
CA GLY A 329 -10.17 -28.96 60.10
C GLY A 329 -10.61 -29.82 58.90
N GLN A 330 -9.64 -30.43 58.23
CA GLN A 330 -9.77 -31.85 57.87
C GLN A 330 -8.54 -32.61 58.37
N GLN A 331 -8.77 -33.44 59.40
CA GLN A 331 -7.81 -34.43 59.87
C GLN A 331 -7.89 -35.66 58.95
N GLN A 332 -6.76 -36.07 58.38
CA GLN A 332 -6.57 -37.46 57.94
C GLN A 332 -5.33 -38.03 58.62
N PRO A 333 -5.45 -39.15 59.35
CA PRO A 333 -4.31 -39.85 59.95
C PRO A 333 -3.88 -41.02 59.07
N TYR A 334 -2.67 -40.98 58.51
CA TYR A 334 -1.94 -42.20 58.12
C TYR A 334 -0.44 -42.07 58.48
N PRO A 335 0.23 -43.20 58.81
CA PRO A 335 1.46 -43.17 59.60
C PRO A 335 2.72 -43.04 58.75
N ALA A 336 3.82 -42.74 59.45
CA ALA A 336 5.14 -42.55 58.89
C ALA A 336 5.65 -43.74 58.06
N GLN A 337 6.31 -43.42 56.94
CA GLN A 337 7.42 -44.22 56.45
C GLN A 337 8.61 -43.28 56.18
N TYR A 338 9.72 -43.54 56.86
CA TYR A 338 10.95 -42.77 56.71
C TYR A 338 11.57 -43.01 55.34
N GLN A 339 11.84 -41.95 54.60
CA GLN A 339 12.84 -42.00 53.52
C GLN A 339 13.81 -40.83 53.70
N GLN A 340 15.04 -41.16 54.05
CA GLN A 340 16.12 -40.19 54.21
C GLN A 340 16.42 -39.54 52.85
N GLN A 341 16.33 -38.22 52.78
CA GLN A 341 16.79 -37.44 51.65
C GLN A 341 17.98 -36.57 52.14
N PRO A 342 19.12 -36.53 51.42
CA PRO A 342 20.32 -35.87 51.90
C PRO A 342 20.16 -34.33 51.96
N PRO A 343 20.90 -33.65 52.85
CA PRO A 343 20.75 -32.21 53.05
C PRO A 343 21.34 -31.44 51.86
N GLN A 344 20.48 -30.85 51.01
CA GLN A 344 20.92 -29.80 50.09
C GLN A 344 21.02 -28.47 50.84
N MET A 345 22.18 -27.82 50.68
CA MET A 345 22.50 -26.57 51.37
C MET A 345 21.58 -25.43 50.94
N GLN A 346 20.99 -24.75 51.92
CA GLN A 346 20.49 -23.39 51.77
C GLN A 346 21.66 -22.44 51.49
N GLN A 347 21.74 -21.90 50.27
CA GLN A 347 22.19 -20.53 50.04
C GLN A 347 21.87 -20.06 48.61
N GLN A 348 20.71 -19.45 48.41
CA GLN A 348 20.56 -18.42 47.37
C GLN A 348 19.52 -17.37 47.78
N GLN A 349 20.01 -16.35 48.44
CA GLN A 349 19.24 -15.18 48.88
C GLN A 349 19.21 -14.16 47.74
N ASN A 350 18.01 -13.64 47.43
CA ASN A 350 17.74 -12.59 46.43
C ASN A 350 18.21 -12.85 44.99
N LEU A 351 17.39 -13.60 44.23
CA LEU A 351 17.25 -13.39 42.78
C LEU A 351 15.84 -12.89 42.43
N PRO A 352 15.68 -12.00 41.44
CA PRO A 352 14.37 -11.45 41.07
C PRO A 352 13.47 -12.51 40.42
N ALA A 353 12.18 -12.47 40.74
CA ALA A 353 11.20 -13.54 40.49
C ALA A 353 11.05 -13.99 39.03
N TYR A 354 11.48 -13.20 38.04
CA TYR A 354 11.41 -13.59 36.62
C TYR A 354 12.41 -14.71 36.24
N LEU A 355 13.49 -14.90 37.00
CA LEU A 355 14.49 -15.94 36.73
C LEU A 355 14.05 -17.34 37.19
N GLN A 356 13.20 -17.42 38.22
CA GLN A 356 12.77 -18.69 38.80
C GLN A 356 11.80 -19.47 37.89
N VAL A 357 10.99 -18.76 37.09
CA VAL A 357 10.06 -19.36 36.12
C VAL A 357 10.80 -20.00 34.94
N ALA A 358 11.94 -19.44 34.53
CA ALA A 358 12.74 -19.99 33.43
C ALA A 358 13.40 -21.33 33.81
N GLN A 359 13.77 -21.52 35.09
CA GLN A 359 14.42 -22.74 35.55
C GLN A 359 13.46 -23.93 35.69
N GLN A 360 12.16 -23.65 35.91
CA GLN A 360 11.15 -24.70 36.10
C GLN A 360 10.74 -25.42 34.79
N GLN A 361 11.02 -24.84 33.61
CA GLN A 361 10.72 -25.48 32.31
C GLN A 361 11.73 -26.54 31.86
N GLN A 362 12.89 -26.69 32.53
CA GLN A 362 13.93 -27.64 32.13
C GLN A 362 13.94 -28.99 32.88
N GLN A 363 13.02 -29.23 33.81
CA GLN A 363 12.99 -30.47 34.62
C GLN A 363 11.79 -31.42 34.36
N GLN A 364 11.04 -31.26 33.26
CA GLN A 364 10.05 -32.27 32.82
C GLN A 364 10.53 -33.09 31.61
N HIS A 365 11.16 -34.22 31.94
CA HIS A 365 11.35 -35.42 31.15
C HIS A 365 11.12 -36.62 32.09
N PRO A 366 10.84 -37.86 31.61
CA PRO A 366 10.29 -38.30 30.31
C PRO A 366 9.12 -39.31 30.49
N GLN A 367 8.56 -39.88 29.41
CA GLN A 367 8.49 -41.35 29.19
C GLN A 367 7.64 -41.80 27.97
N GLN A 368 8.27 -42.65 27.15
CA GLN A 368 7.75 -43.86 26.48
C GLN A 368 6.31 -43.85 25.89
N GLN A 369 6.23 -43.73 24.57
CA GLN A 369 5.15 -44.36 23.79
C GLN A 369 5.50 -45.83 23.55
N GLN A 370 4.73 -46.74 24.17
CA GLN A 370 4.87 -48.19 24.01
C GLN A 370 4.06 -48.66 22.78
N TYR A 371 4.68 -49.47 21.93
CA TYR A 371 4.03 -50.08 20.77
C TYR A 371 2.86 -50.98 21.22
N GLN A 372 1.70 -50.84 20.59
CA GLN A 372 0.58 -51.77 20.74
C GLN A 372 0.41 -52.58 19.46
N GLN A 373 0.59 -53.89 19.58
CA GLN A 373 0.55 -54.87 18.49
C GLN A 373 -0.90 -55.39 18.34
N PRO A 374 -1.51 -55.39 17.13
CA PRO A 374 -2.82 -56.02 16.94
C PRO A 374 -2.69 -57.55 16.93
N GLN A 375 -3.33 -58.22 17.89
CA GLN A 375 -3.48 -59.68 17.84
C GLN A 375 -4.57 -60.08 16.84
N GLN A 376 -4.29 -61.11 16.03
CA GLN A 376 -5.31 -61.88 15.32
C GLN A 376 -6.13 -62.71 16.34
N PRO A 377 -7.43 -62.90 16.07
CA PRO A 377 -8.00 -64.24 16.23
C PRO A 377 -8.43 -64.87 14.90
N GLN A 378 -8.59 -66.19 14.94
CA GLN A 378 -8.66 -67.08 13.79
C GLN A 378 -10.01 -67.81 13.77
N GLN A 379 -10.68 -67.81 12.61
CA GLN A 379 -11.53 -68.89 12.03
C GLN A 379 -12.58 -69.62 12.91
N GLY A 380 -13.84 -69.69 12.43
CA GLY A 380 -14.63 -70.93 12.59
C GLY A 380 -16.17 -70.86 12.67
N SER A 381 -16.83 -71.57 11.74
CA SER A 381 -18.16 -72.23 11.83
C SER A 381 -19.48 -71.43 11.95
N ALA A 382 -20.39 -71.73 11.00
CA ALA A 382 -21.86 -71.62 11.08
C ALA A 382 -22.47 -72.91 11.71
N PRO A 383 -23.80 -73.17 11.88
CA PRO A 383 -24.93 -72.83 10.96
C PRO A 383 -26.32 -72.47 11.60
N GLN A 384 -27.31 -72.14 10.74
CA GLN A 384 -28.79 -72.29 10.89
C GLN A 384 -29.53 -71.54 12.06
N ASP A 385 -30.81 -71.14 11.99
CA ASP A 385 -31.88 -71.28 10.98
C ASP A 385 -33.03 -70.23 11.18
N GLN A 386 -33.83 -69.95 10.12
CA GLN A 386 -35.26 -69.47 10.11
C GLN A 386 -35.66 -68.13 10.82
N HIS A 387 -36.70 -67.34 10.43
CA HIS A 387 -37.61 -67.28 9.26
C HIS A 387 -38.39 -65.92 9.21
N TYR A 388 -38.70 -65.40 7.98
CA TYR A 388 -39.85 -64.52 7.58
C TYR A 388 -40.10 -63.12 8.26
N TYR A 389 -40.66 -62.06 7.64
CA TYR A 389 -41.41 -61.83 6.37
C TYR A 389 -41.02 -60.53 5.62
N LEU A 390 -41.34 -60.48 4.31
CA LEU A 390 -41.29 -59.33 3.36
C LEU A 390 -42.59 -58.46 3.42
N PRO A 391 -42.82 -57.40 2.57
CA PRO A 391 -42.01 -56.76 1.50
C PRO A 391 -41.79 -55.22 1.80
N GLN A 392 -41.52 -54.24 0.92
CA GLN A 392 -41.28 -54.11 -0.54
C GLN A 392 -40.49 -52.81 -0.84
N GLY A 393 -39.92 -52.65 -2.06
CA GLY A 393 -39.44 -51.35 -2.59
C GLY A 393 -38.11 -51.44 -3.37
N GLN A 394 -38.15 -51.24 -4.70
CA GLN A 394 -36.97 -51.34 -5.59
C GLN A 394 -36.35 -49.96 -5.89
N GLU A 395 -35.01 -49.94 -6.04
CA GLU A 395 -34.21 -49.38 -7.18
C GLU A 395 -32.73 -49.31 -6.74
N HIS A 396 -31.84 -50.20 -7.19
CA HIS A 396 -31.00 -50.08 -8.40
C HIS A 396 -30.20 -48.76 -8.57
N GLN A 397 -28.92 -48.72 -8.15
CA GLN A 397 -27.75 -48.75 -9.07
C GLN A 397 -26.35 -48.63 -8.39
N GLN A 398 -25.41 -49.37 -9.00
CA GLN A 398 -23.94 -49.42 -8.98
C GLN A 398 -23.03 -48.55 -8.05
N PRO A 399 -21.87 -49.10 -7.61
CA PRO A 399 -20.79 -48.35 -6.95
C PRO A 399 -19.84 -47.66 -7.96
N GLN A 400 -19.44 -46.42 -7.67
CA GLN A 400 -18.43 -45.69 -8.46
C GLN A 400 -16.99 -46.04 -8.05
N GLN A 401 -16.13 -46.16 -9.06
CA GLN A 401 -14.70 -46.48 -8.94
C GLN A 401 -13.83 -45.24 -8.62
N GLN A 402 -12.65 -45.48 -8.05
CA GLN A 402 -11.61 -44.47 -7.86
C GLN A 402 -11.02 -43.98 -9.21
N PRO A 403 -10.79 -42.67 -9.40
CA PRO A 403 -9.98 -42.17 -10.52
C PRO A 403 -8.47 -42.32 -10.26
N GLN A 404 -7.74 -42.85 -11.24
CA GLN A 404 -6.28 -42.71 -11.32
C GLN A 404 -5.89 -41.29 -11.78
N PRO A 405 -4.70 -40.78 -11.40
CA PRO A 405 -4.18 -39.51 -11.92
C PRO A 405 -3.70 -39.66 -13.37
N GLN A 406 -4.26 -38.88 -14.29
CA GLN A 406 -3.78 -38.76 -15.68
C GLN A 406 -2.50 -37.91 -15.76
N GLN A 407 -1.58 -38.36 -16.61
CA GLN A 407 -0.36 -37.63 -16.97
C GLN A 407 -0.69 -36.46 -17.93
N GLN A 408 -0.03 -35.31 -17.75
CA GLN A 408 -0.11 -34.19 -18.69
C GLN A 408 0.87 -34.37 -19.86
N PRO A 409 0.46 -34.12 -21.11
CA PRO A 409 1.36 -34.08 -22.26
C PRO A 409 2.28 -32.85 -22.28
N GLN A 410 3.45 -32.98 -22.92
CA GLN A 410 4.36 -31.88 -23.21
C GLN A 410 3.76 -30.90 -24.24
N PRO A 411 4.03 -29.58 -24.15
CA PRO A 411 3.65 -28.63 -25.19
C PRO A 411 4.54 -28.76 -26.44
N GLN A 412 3.90 -28.79 -27.61
CA GLN A 412 4.57 -28.81 -28.92
C GLN A 412 5.25 -27.48 -29.25
N HIS A 413 6.37 -27.57 -29.97
CA HIS A 413 7.05 -26.45 -30.62
C HIS A 413 6.14 -25.79 -31.66
N VAL A 414 6.03 -24.46 -31.63
CA VAL A 414 5.46 -23.66 -32.73
C VAL A 414 6.63 -23.08 -33.55
N PRO A 415 6.62 -23.15 -34.90
CA PRO A 415 7.70 -22.60 -35.72
C PRO A 415 7.68 -21.07 -35.81
N GLU A 416 8.87 -20.52 -35.99
CA GLU A 416 9.16 -19.10 -36.17
C GLU A 416 8.74 -18.63 -37.58
N LEU A 417 7.89 -17.60 -37.67
CA LEU A 417 7.46 -17.01 -38.94
C LEU A 417 8.25 -15.73 -39.21
N GLN A 418 9.23 -15.84 -40.11
CA GLN A 418 9.95 -14.69 -40.66
C GLN A 418 8.98 -13.78 -41.44
N GLN A 419 8.97 -12.49 -41.09
CA GLN A 419 8.41 -11.43 -41.95
C GLN A 419 9.50 -10.43 -42.31
N HIS A 420 9.83 -10.38 -43.60
CA HIS A 420 10.55 -9.27 -44.20
C HIS A 420 9.75 -7.98 -44.07
N ALA A 421 10.46 -6.87 -43.83
CA ALA A 421 9.96 -5.52 -44.10
C ALA A 421 10.93 -4.85 -45.10
N PRO A 422 10.43 -4.17 -46.15
CA PRO A 422 11.27 -3.64 -47.23
C PRO A 422 11.89 -2.28 -46.92
N GLU A 423 12.91 -1.93 -47.70
CA GLU A 423 13.55 -0.61 -47.75
C GLU A 423 12.54 0.53 -47.96
N GLN A 424 12.79 1.69 -47.33
CA GLN A 424 12.22 2.96 -47.78
C GLN A 424 13.34 3.97 -48.06
N GLN A 425 13.18 4.64 -49.20
CA GLN A 425 14.18 5.47 -49.85
C GLN A 425 14.31 6.86 -49.22
N GLN A 426 15.53 7.40 -49.23
CA GLN A 426 15.79 8.82 -48.99
C GLN A 426 15.37 9.66 -50.22
N PRO A 427 14.71 10.82 -50.05
CA PRO A 427 14.73 11.91 -51.00
C PRO A 427 15.93 12.87 -50.77
N PRO A 428 16.36 13.63 -51.79
CA PRO A 428 17.68 14.23 -51.82
C PRO A 428 17.80 15.62 -51.17
N VAL A 429 19.04 15.95 -50.81
CA VAL A 429 19.52 17.29 -50.49
C VAL A 429 19.25 18.24 -51.67
N THR A 430 18.69 19.41 -51.40
CA THR A 430 18.80 20.58 -52.28
C THR A 430 19.30 21.79 -51.49
N SER A 431 20.34 22.41 -52.03
CA SER A 431 21.02 23.58 -51.51
C SER A 431 20.67 24.82 -52.35
N ALA A 432 20.18 25.88 -51.70
CA ALA A 432 20.23 27.27 -52.17
C ALA A 432 20.02 28.19 -50.96
#